data_AF-A0A2T0K7H9-F1
#
_entry.id   AF-A0A2T0K7H9-F1
#
_cell.length_a   1.000
_cell.length_b   1.000
_cell.length_c   1.000
_cell.angle_alpha   90.00
_cell.angle_beta   90.00
_cell.angle_gamma   90.00
#
_symmetry.space_group_name_H-M   'P 1'
#
loop_
_entity.id
_entity.type
_entity.pdbx_description
1 polymer ?
#
loop_
_entity_poly.entity_id
_entity_poly.type
_entity_poly.pdbx_seq_one_letter_code
_entity_poly.pdbx_strand_id
1 'polypeptide(L)'
;MDNLTPTDANPIDLLDFRRFMSDEVASFHREQIDVLREHAPSADLLHNVMGFSTTFDHYRFAKDNALDVAAWGSYPIVRTESIALPDE
;
A
#
# COMPACT_ATOMS: atom_id res chain seq x y z
N MET A 1 4.43 14.51 3.12
CA MET A 1 5.64 14.12 3.87
C MET A 1 6.41 15.40 4.05
N ASP A 2 6.43 15.94 5.27
CA ASP A 2 7.31 17.06 5.57
C ASP A 2 8.73 16.49 5.58
N ASN A 3 9.48 16.78 4.53
CA ASN A 3 10.93 16.65 4.57
C ASN A 3 11.44 17.89 5.31
N LEU A 4 12.20 17.73 6.38
CA LEU A 4 12.72 18.85 7.17
C LEU A 4 13.84 19.62 6.43
N THR A 5 13.75 19.71 5.11
CA THR A 5 14.65 20.44 4.23
C THR A 5 14.31 21.94 4.27
N PRO A 6 15.30 22.86 4.19
CA PRO A 6 15.03 24.30 4.24
C PRO A 6 14.18 24.85 3.08
N THR A 7 14.00 24.06 2.02
CA THR A 7 13.16 24.34 0.84
C THR A 7 12.68 22.99 0.26
N ASP A 8 12.01 23.01 -0.89
CA ASP A 8 11.53 21.81 -1.58
C ASP A 8 12.67 20.80 -1.81
N ALA A 9 12.46 19.55 -1.42
CA ALA A 9 13.44 18.51 -1.75
C ALA A 9 13.41 18.16 -3.24
N ASN A 10 14.54 17.65 -3.70
CA ASN A 10 14.69 17.13 -5.04
C ASN A 10 13.59 16.11 -5.37
N PRO A 11 12.84 16.30 -6.48
CA PRO A 11 11.75 15.39 -6.85
C PRO A 11 12.21 13.96 -7.14
N ILE A 12 13.47 13.76 -7.57
CA ILE A 12 14.03 12.42 -7.78
C ILE A 12 14.19 11.70 -6.43
N ASP A 13 14.83 12.36 -5.46
CA ASP A 13 15.03 11.79 -4.13
C ASP A 13 13.69 11.46 -3.44
N LEU A 14 12.70 12.35 -3.61
CA LEU A 14 11.34 12.12 -3.11
C LEU A 14 10.65 10.93 -3.79
N LEU A 15 10.83 10.75 -5.09
CA LEU A 15 10.25 9.62 -5.81
C LEU A 15 10.92 8.30 -5.40
N ASP A 16 12.25 8.29 -5.29
CA ASP A 16 12.99 7.10 -4.89
C ASP A 16 12.70 6.71 -3.45
N PHE A 17 12.55 7.68 -2.53
CA PHE A 17 12.12 7.37 -1.17
C PHE A 17 10.70 6.77 -1.13
N ARG A 18 9.76 7.27 -1.94
CA ARG A 18 8.41 6.66 -2.03
C ARG A 18 8.46 5.24 -2.59
N ARG A 19 9.31 4.98 -3.58
CA ARG A 19 9.53 3.63 -4.13
C ARG A 19 10.10 2.70 -3.06
N PHE A 20 11.13 3.14 -2.36
CA PHE A 20 11.71 2.43 -1.22
C PHE A 20 10.65 2.09 -0.18
N MET A 21 9.90 3.08 0.32
CA MET A 21 8.85 2.85 1.31
C MET A 21 7.77 1.87 0.82
N SER A 22 7.42 1.92 -0.47
CA SER A 22 6.49 0.97 -1.07
C SER A 22 7.05 -0.46 -1.11
N ASP A 23 8.33 -0.61 -1.46
CA ASP A 23 9.00 -1.91 -1.53
C ASP A 23 9.18 -2.51 -0.12
N GLU A 24 9.45 -1.69 0.91
CA GLU A 24 9.52 -2.14 2.31
C GLU A 24 8.18 -2.72 2.81
N VAL A 25 7.06 -2.08 2.46
CA VAL A 25 5.72 -2.61 2.79
C VAL A 25 5.48 -3.98 2.11
N ALA A 26 5.92 -4.14 0.86
CA ALA A 26 5.81 -5.41 0.15
C ALA A 26 6.74 -6.49 0.74
N SER A 27 7.96 -6.12 1.14
CA SER A 27 8.91 -7.04 1.79
C SER A 27 8.37 -7.53 3.13
N PHE A 28 7.86 -6.63 3.96
CA PHE A 28 7.27 -6.99 5.26
C PHE A 28 6.05 -7.91 5.12
N HIS A 29 5.21 -7.68 4.11
CA HIS A 29 4.10 -8.57 3.80
C HIS A 29 4.59 -9.95 3.35
N ARG A 30 5.62 -10.01 2.50
CA ARG A 30 6.22 -11.28 2.03
C ARG A 30 6.65 -12.18 3.18
N GLU A 31 7.31 -11.62 4.19
CA GLU A 31 7.76 -12.39 5.36
C GLU A 31 6.60 -13.11 6.06
N GLN A 32 5.42 -12.47 6.14
CA GLN A 32 4.22 -13.09 6.70
C GLN A 32 3.66 -14.17 5.77
N ILE A 33 3.66 -13.91 4.47
CA ILE A 33 3.18 -14.87 3.46
C ILE A 33 4.01 -16.14 3.47
N ASP A 34 5.34 -16.03 3.55
CA ASP A 34 6.23 -17.20 3.56
C ASP A 34 5.91 -18.12 4.74
N VAL A 35 5.70 -17.54 5.92
CA VAL A 35 5.27 -18.27 7.13
C VAL A 35 3.89 -18.91 6.95
N LEU A 36 2.93 -18.19 6.36
CA LEU A 36 1.58 -18.71 6.14
C LEU A 36 1.55 -19.81 5.07
N ARG A 37 2.38 -19.73 4.04
CA ARG A 37 2.49 -20.78 3.03
C ARG A 37 3.07 -22.07 3.62
N GLU A 38 3.95 -21.97 4.62
CA GLU A 38 4.46 -23.14 5.34
C GLU A 38 3.40 -23.75 6.27
N HIS A 39 2.75 -22.93 7.10
CA HIS A 39 1.92 -23.44 8.19
C HIS A 39 0.42 -23.51 7.89
N ALA A 40 -0.05 -22.85 6.84
CA ALA A 40 -1.45 -22.82 6.41
C ALA A 40 -1.58 -22.95 4.88
N PRO A 41 -1.02 -24.00 4.25
CA PRO A 41 -0.86 -24.09 2.80
C PRO A 41 -2.18 -24.12 2.00
N SER A 42 -3.29 -24.45 2.65
CA SER A 42 -4.62 -24.50 2.04
C SER A 42 -5.47 -23.24 2.25
N ALA A 43 -4.95 -22.25 3.00
CA ALA A 43 -5.68 -21.01 3.25
C ALA A 43 -5.45 -20.02 2.10
N ASP A 44 -6.52 -19.32 1.70
CA ASP A 44 -6.41 -18.17 0.80
C ASP A 44 -5.76 -17.01 1.54
N LEU A 45 -4.79 -16.35 0.89
CA LEU A 45 -4.07 -15.20 1.44
C LEU A 45 -4.64 -13.90 0.88
N LEU A 46 -5.08 -13.02 1.78
CA LEU A 46 -5.73 -11.76 1.45
C LEU A 46 -5.11 -10.61 2.26
N HIS A 47 -5.25 -9.40 1.74
CA HIS A 47 -4.98 -8.17 2.47
C HIS A 47 -6.07 -7.14 2.15
N ASN A 48 -6.56 -6.44 3.17
CA ASN A 48 -7.61 -5.44 3.03
C ASN A 48 -7.03 -4.04 2.82
N VAL A 49 -6.84 -3.66 1.56
CA VAL A 49 -6.31 -2.33 1.21
C VAL A 49 -7.37 -1.24 1.41
N MET A 50 -6.94 0.03 1.42
CA MET A 50 -7.84 1.17 1.57
C MET A 50 -8.19 1.78 0.21
N GLY A 51 -9.46 2.09 -0.01
CA GLY A 51 -9.89 2.84 -1.19
C GLY A 51 -9.22 4.22 -1.26
N PHE A 52 -8.90 4.68 -2.48
CA PHE A 52 -8.27 5.98 -2.75
C PHE A 52 -7.00 6.25 -1.90
N SER A 53 -6.20 5.21 -1.66
CA SER A 53 -4.85 5.33 -1.13
C SER A 53 -3.85 4.97 -2.23
N THR A 54 -2.74 5.68 -2.29
CA THR A 54 -1.59 5.37 -3.16
C THR A 54 -0.28 5.44 -2.38
N THR A 55 -0.33 5.16 -1.07
CA THR A 55 0.83 5.23 -0.17
C THR A 55 1.87 4.15 -0.47
N PHE A 56 1.46 3.04 -1.10
CA PHE A 56 2.34 2.01 -1.68
C PHE A 56 1.72 1.45 -2.98
N ASP A 57 2.53 0.76 -3.77
CA ASP A 57 2.15 0.09 -5.01
C ASP A 57 1.47 -1.26 -4.72
N HIS A 58 0.14 -1.26 -4.76
CA HIS A 58 -0.68 -2.45 -4.55
C HIS A 58 -0.40 -3.57 -5.57
N TYR A 59 0.04 -3.24 -6.78
CA TYR A 59 0.36 -4.25 -7.79
C TYR A 59 1.66 -4.95 -7.42
N ARG A 60 2.70 -4.21 -7.02
CA ARG A 60 3.95 -4.79 -6.49
C ARG A 60 3.71 -5.62 -5.23
N PHE A 61 2.88 -5.12 -4.33
CA PHE A 61 2.50 -5.83 -3.10
C PHE A 61 1.87 -7.21 -3.36
N ALA A 62 1.09 -7.34 -4.44
CA ALA A 62 0.44 -8.59 -4.83
C ALA A 62 1.31 -9.53 -5.71
N LYS A 63 2.53 -9.13 -6.07
CA LYS A 63 3.38 -9.92 -6.98
C LYS A 63 3.84 -11.24 -6.38
N ASP A 64 4.25 -12.14 -7.26
CA ASP A 64 4.83 -13.46 -6.96
C ASP A 64 4.00 -14.23 -5.92
N ASN A 65 2.69 -14.28 -6.14
CA ASN A 65 1.73 -15.04 -5.34
C ASN A 65 1.66 -14.63 -3.85
N ALA A 66 2.02 -13.36 -3.56
CA ALA A 66 1.91 -12.76 -2.23
C ALA A 66 0.45 -12.48 -1.81
N LEU A 67 -0.50 -12.54 -2.75
CA LEU A 67 -1.94 -12.50 -2.50
C LEU A 67 -2.64 -13.46 -3.45
N ASP A 68 -3.61 -14.21 -2.93
CA ASP A 68 -4.54 -15.00 -3.73
C ASP A 68 -5.76 -14.16 -4.13
N VAL A 69 -6.20 -13.28 -3.21
CA VAL A 69 -7.36 -12.39 -3.41
C VAL A 69 -7.05 -10.99 -2.90
N ALA A 70 -7.26 -9.98 -3.74
CA ALA A 70 -7.24 -8.58 -3.31
C ALA A 70 -8.57 -8.22 -2.64
N ALA A 71 -8.52 -7.77 -1.39
CA ALA A 71 -9.67 -7.27 -0.64
C ALA A 71 -9.51 -5.78 -0.33
N TRP A 72 -10.59 -5.08 -0.05
CA TRP A 72 -10.52 -3.66 0.31
C TRP A 72 -11.61 -3.24 1.29
N GLY A 73 -11.30 -2.27 2.14
CA GLY A 73 -12.26 -1.64 3.04
C GLY A 73 -13.06 -0.54 2.33
N SER A 74 -14.36 -0.76 2.15
CA SER A 74 -15.27 0.21 1.53
C SER A 74 -16.09 0.95 2.57
N TYR A 75 -15.90 2.27 2.66
CA TYR A 75 -16.62 3.15 3.58
C TYR A 75 -17.19 4.36 2.84
N PRO A 76 -18.27 4.19 2.03
CA PRO A 76 -18.71 5.22 1.10
C PRO A 76 -19.04 6.57 1.75
N ILE A 77 -19.81 6.58 2.85
CA ILE A 77 -20.26 7.82 3.51
C ILE A 77 -19.06 8.62 4.04
N VAL A 78 -18.29 8.01 4.96
CA VAL A 78 -17.13 8.66 5.57
C VAL A 78 -16.09 9.06 4.51
N ARG A 79 -15.93 8.25 3.46
CA ARG A 79 -15.00 8.56 2.38
C ARG A 79 -15.47 9.76 1.55
N THR A 80 -16.76 9.86 1.21
CA THR A 80 -17.30 11.02 0.50
C THR A 80 -17.13 12.31 1.31
N GLU A 81 -17.31 12.26 2.63
CA GLU A 81 -17.12 13.43 3.51
C GLU A 81 -15.64 13.83 3.68
N SER A 82 -14.70 12.91 3.43
CA SER A 82 -13.27 13.11 3.67
C SER A 82 -12.44 13.33 2.41
N ILE A 83 -12.96 12.98 1.23
CA ILE A 83 -12.30 13.31 -0.04
C ILE A 83 -12.54 14.80 -0.30
N ALA A 84 -11.47 15.58 -0.41
CA ALA A 84 -11.55 16.92 -0.95
C ALA A 84 -12.03 16.83 -2.40
N LEU A 85 -13.32 17.06 -2.62
CA LEU A 85 -13.87 17.30 -3.94
C LEU A 85 -13.59 18.77 -4.30
N PRO A 86 -13.25 19.07 -5.56
CA PRO A 86 -13.18 20.46 -6.01
C PRO A 86 -14.54 21.14 -5.78
N ASP A 87 -14.52 22.41 -5.38
CA ASP A 87 -15.71 23.25 -5.45
C ASP A 87 -16.14 23.35 -6.92
N GLU A 88 -17.44 23.23 -7.21
CA GLU A 88 -18.01 23.47 -8.55
C GLU A 88 -17.78 24.91 -9.02
#